data_AF-A0A2H0QPX4-F1
#
_entry.id   AF-A0A2H0QPX4-F1
#
_cell.length_a   1.000
_cell.length_b   1.000
_cell.length_c   1.000
_cell.angle_alpha   90.00
_cell.angle_beta   90.00
_cell.angle_gamma   90.00
#
_symmetry.space_group_name_H-M   'P 1'
#
loop_
_entity.id
_entity.type
_entity.pdbx_description
1 polymer ?
#
loop_
_entity_poly.entity_id
_entity_poly.type
_entity_poly.pdbx_seq_one_letter_code
_entity_poly.pdbx_strand_id
1 'polypeptide(L)'
;MSINKRIIKYGLLVLIISSVSVLVVGAFAVKNLIEELDMGKLVASQEGSFSRISDLEAESLVNKNELLFYLSAADGESDPDKLILENSDNHLSIVKTDFQLPSLKRNNCRDVYCIQVYTDFNQIPSAIWKGLIGIEDVRFLEHSGFDFFGILRAFVKNVFTLSFKQGASTITQQLMKNTYFSNKKSIVRKIKEIVASAYIEGKFEKEKILEFYLNNIIWGSSNGIKIKGVYTAALYLFGKNLSTVSHYEMAIIISLLKGPYFYHPLNHTNRLRERADLVFKKLQEMNLIPDNSITTWNDKDWKTFEVTLREREGLGYINSLFKTMADESEAISDYEKFVFNNSSWTVINKLESLWGRNNVGIKAILRKGDSSHEWEYYSKFERKLSDGIDSEKHQVGSLLKPIVYKFLINNNVNWDQTVSTAPLTLKLKSGDWSPSEASRRIPKEVTVEQALLWSLNRPLIRLSEEVGFKKIEDYLVNYIEDLLIPLDQYPSQLLGSVELSLSEIFNIYEKFYKSECEIREANEEYNGPLWVLSNPNKNTLRNKHDKIMSNLSFFAKTGTTNKGLDNWFVFNDGFLRGVIWVGFEGARTIEDKKTFGSTTAYEIYRSFVTQRAKRYGDFDCEFFNRKIEGAP
;
A
#
# COMPACT_ATOMS: atom_id res chain seq x y z
N MET A 1 32.73 -36.89 70.33
CA MET A 1 32.75 -35.48 69.82
C MET A 1 33.38 -35.30 68.42
N SER A 2 34.03 -36.31 67.80
CA SER A 2 34.72 -36.16 66.50
C SER A 2 33.84 -36.34 65.25
N ILE A 3 32.73 -37.09 65.35
CA ILE A 3 31.81 -37.37 64.24
C ILE A 3 31.07 -36.09 63.78
N ASN A 4 30.75 -35.20 64.70
CA ASN A 4 30.04 -33.95 64.40
C ASN A 4 30.87 -32.96 63.55
N LYS A 5 32.19 -32.91 63.72
CA LYS A 5 33.06 -32.00 62.94
C LYS A 5 33.21 -32.45 61.48
N ARG A 6 33.23 -33.76 61.20
CA ARG A 6 33.31 -34.27 59.81
C ARG A 6 31.99 -34.02 59.06
N ILE A 7 30.85 -34.29 59.67
CA ILE A 7 29.52 -34.06 59.06
C ILE A 7 29.34 -32.57 58.73
N ILE A 8 29.70 -31.66 59.64
CA ILE A 8 29.65 -30.21 59.38
C ILE A 8 30.59 -29.82 58.23
N LYS A 9 31.81 -30.37 58.17
CA LYS A 9 32.78 -30.06 57.12
C LYS A 9 32.35 -30.57 55.73
N TYR A 10 31.78 -31.77 55.65
CA TYR A 10 31.20 -32.30 54.41
C TYR A 10 29.92 -31.56 54.01
N GLY A 11 29.06 -31.19 54.96
CA GLY A 11 27.88 -30.35 54.69
C GLY A 11 28.25 -28.97 54.15
N LEU A 12 29.29 -28.33 54.71
CA LEU A 12 29.81 -27.05 54.21
C LEU A 12 30.41 -27.19 52.80
N LEU A 13 31.15 -28.28 52.54
CA LEU A 13 31.72 -28.57 51.23
C LEU A 13 30.62 -28.80 50.18
N VAL A 14 29.56 -29.53 50.51
CA VAL A 14 28.40 -29.76 49.62
C VAL A 14 27.68 -28.43 49.35
N LEU A 15 27.50 -27.58 50.36
CA LEU A 15 26.93 -26.24 50.18
C LEU A 15 27.79 -25.37 49.24
N ILE A 16 29.11 -25.39 49.40
CA ILE A 16 30.04 -24.66 48.53
C ILE A 16 30.02 -25.21 47.09
N ILE A 17 30.06 -26.53 46.92
CA ILE A 17 30.01 -27.15 45.58
C ILE A 17 28.65 -26.85 44.91
N SER A 18 27.55 -26.89 45.67
CA SER A 18 26.22 -26.58 45.16
C SER A 18 26.10 -25.10 44.76
N SER A 19 26.64 -24.17 45.56
CA SER A 19 26.61 -22.73 45.23
C SER A 19 27.50 -22.40 44.03
N VAL A 20 28.69 -22.99 43.92
CA VAL A 20 29.55 -22.86 42.74
C VAL A 20 28.87 -23.43 41.50
N SER A 21 28.21 -24.58 41.60
CA SER A 21 27.48 -25.18 40.48
C SER A 21 26.34 -24.29 40.01
N VAL A 22 25.57 -23.72 40.93
CA VAL A 22 24.50 -22.75 40.62
C VAL A 22 25.05 -21.49 39.95
N LEU A 23 26.19 -20.98 40.41
CA LEU A 23 26.86 -19.82 39.80
C LEU A 23 27.33 -20.11 38.37
N VAL A 24 27.93 -21.28 38.13
CA VAL A 24 28.39 -21.69 36.80
C VAL A 24 27.21 -21.87 35.85
N VAL A 25 26.15 -22.56 36.27
CA VAL A 25 24.93 -22.72 35.48
C VAL A 25 24.27 -21.36 35.20
N GLY A 26 24.24 -20.48 36.20
CA GLY A 26 23.74 -19.11 36.06
C GLY A 26 24.54 -18.29 35.07
N ALA A 27 25.86 -18.32 35.15
CA ALA A 27 26.76 -17.63 34.22
C ALA A 27 26.60 -18.16 32.78
N PHE A 28 26.49 -19.48 32.61
CA PHE A 28 26.21 -20.10 31.32
C PHE A 28 24.85 -19.66 30.75
N ALA A 29 23.81 -19.62 31.59
CA ALA A 29 22.48 -19.15 31.18
C ALA A 29 22.48 -17.66 30.78
N VAL A 30 23.23 -16.81 31.50
CA VAL A 30 23.43 -15.40 31.15
C VAL A 30 24.17 -15.26 29.83
N LYS A 31 25.27 -16.01 29.65
CA LYS A 31 26.05 -16.00 28.41
C LYS A 31 25.19 -16.39 27.21
N ASN A 32 24.47 -17.51 27.30
CA ASN A 32 23.58 -17.96 26.24
C ASN A 32 22.48 -16.94 25.93
N LEU A 33 21.89 -16.32 26.96
CA LEU A 33 20.91 -15.26 26.77
C LEU A 33 21.49 -14.08 26.00
N ILE A 34 22.72 -13.67 26.31
CA ILE A 34 23.39 -12.55 25.64
C ILE A 34 23.70 -12.90 24.17
N GLU A 35 24.13 -14.13 23.90
CA GLU A 35 24.37 -14.62 22.53
C GLU A 35 23.08 -14.70 21.70
N GLU A 36 21.92 -14.92 22.33
CA GLU A 36 20.59 -14.87 21.68
C GLU A 36 20.13 -13.44 21.34
N LEU A 37 20.72 -12.39 21.92
CA LEU A 37 20.33 -11.00 21.65
C LEU A 37 20.89 -10.52 20.31
N ASP A 38 20.08 -10.64 19.25
CA ASP A 38 20.36 -10.02 17.95
C ASP A 38 20.30 -8.49 18.05
N MET A 39 21.47 -7.85 18.15
CA MET A 39 21.62 -6.39 18.22
C MET A 39 21.07 -5.68 16.98
N GLY A 40 20.98 -6.37 15.84
CA GLY A 40 20.39 -5.83 14.63
C GLY A 40 18.91 -5.46 14.80
N LYS A 41 18.20 -6.06 15.76
CA LYS A 41 16.80 -5.69 16.05
C LYS A 41 16.63 -4.31 16.68
N LEU A 42 17.69 -3.74 17.25
CA LEU A 42 17.64 -2.43 17.90
C LEU A 42 18.09 -1.29 16.98
N VAL A 43 19.07 -1.57 16.13
CA VAL A 43 19.73 -0.59 15.26
C VAL A 43 19.02 -0.52 13.91
N ALA A 44 18.95 0.69 13.34
CA ALA A 44 18.52 0.88 11.96
C ALA A 44 19.26 -0.06 11.00
N SER A 45 18.57 -0.56 9.97
CA SER A 45 19.23 -1.24 8.84
C SER A 45 20.15 -0.28 8.10
N GLN A 46 21.40 -0.66 7.89
CA GLN A 46 22.46 0.16 7.29
C GLN A 46 22.65 -0.07 5.77
N GLU A 47 21.86 -0.93 5.12
CA GLU A 47 22.10 -1.30 3.72
C GLU A 47 21.37 -0.37 2.73
N GLY A 48 22.13 0.40 1.92
CA GLY A 48 21.64 1.05 0.70
C GLY A 48 20.84 2.34 0.88
N SER A 49 21.45 3.48 0.56
CA SER A 49 20.73 4.69 0.18
C SER A 49 20.48 4.60 -1.32
N PHE A 50 19.21 4.43 -1.71
CA PHE A 50 18.81 4.64 -3.10
C PHE A 50 17.95 5.90 -3.11
N SER A 51 18.53 7.00 -3.58
CA SER A 51 17.76 8.20 -3.87
C SER A 51 16.89 7.91 -5.09
N ARG A 52 15.63 7.59 -4.84
CA ARG A 52 14.61 7.49 -5.88
C ARG A 52 13.97 8.84 -6.03
N ILE A 53 14.37 9.51 -7.10
CA ILE A 53 13.93 10.85 -7.42
C ILE A 53 12.51 10.75 -7.99
N SER A 54 11.58 11.54 -7.46
CA SER A 54 10.26 11.73 -8.05
C SER A 54 10.13 13.20 -8.45
N ASP A 55 9.56 13.48 -9.62
CA ASP A 55 9.40 14.87 -10.09
C ASP A 55 7.92 15.22 -10.17
N LEU A 56 7.55 16.36 -9.57
CA LEU A 56 6.30 17.04 -9.86
C LEU A 56 6.52 17.94 -11.06
N GLU A 57 5.61 17.89 -12.04
CA GLU A 57 5.66 18.75 -13.22
C GLU A 57 4.74 19.95 -13.04
N ALA A 58 5.19 21.15 -13.41
CA ALA A 58 4.39 22.36 -13.37
C ALA A 58 3.07 22.18 -14.14
N GLU A 59 2.03 22.86 -13.67
CA GLU A 59 0.67 22.86 -14.25
C GLU A 59 -0.07 21.51 -14.16
N SER A 60 0.58 20.47 -13.63
CA SER A 60 -0.08 19.20 -13.33
C SER A 60 -0.93 19.28 -12.07
N LEU A 61 -1.78 18.27 -11.88
CA LEU A 61 -2.71 18.18 -10.76
C LEU A 61 -2.24 17.19 -9.71
N VAL A 62 -2.52 17.54 -8.45
CA VAL A 62 -2.15 16.74 -7.29
C VAL A 62 -3.24 16.81 -6.22
N ASN A 63 -3.42 15.73 -5.46
CA ASN A 63 -4.22 15.79 -4.24
C ASN A 63 -3.37 16.38 -3.10
N LYS A 64 -3.80 17.53 -2.57
CA LYS A 64 -3.06 18.25 -1.53
C LYS A 64 -2.78 17.38 -0.30
N ASN A 65 -3.78 16.65 0.19
CA ASN A 65 -3.63 15.86 1.41
C ASN A 65 -2.72 14.65 1.18
N GLU A 66 -2.75 14.05 0.00
CA GLU A 66 -1.85 12.95 -0.37
C GLU A 66 -0.40 13.44 -0.49
N LEU A 67 -0.16 14.56 -1.17
CA LEU A 67 1.17 15.16 -1.29
C LEU A 67 1.74 15.55 0.08
N LEU A 68 0.95 16.22 0.92
CA LEU A 68 1.36 16.59 2.28
C LEU A 68 1.74 15.38 3.11
N PHE A 69 0.95 14.31 3.04
CA PHE A 69 1.26 13.08 3.75
C PHE A 69 2.54 12.43 3.23
N TYR A 70 2.71 12.34 1.91
CA TYR A 70 3.94 11.82 1.28
C TYR A 70 5.18 12.61 1.75
N LEU A 71 5.13 13.94 1.68
CA LEU A 71 6.23 14.82 2.11
C LEU A 71 6.54 14.66 3.59
N SER A 72 5.54 14.43 4.45
CA SER A 72 5.77 14.18 5.87
C SER A 72 6.61 12.92 6.13
N ALA A 73 6.59 11.96 5.22
CA ALA A 73 7.36 10.73 5.28
C ALA A 73 8.68 10.78 4.49
N ALA A 74 8.98 11.89 3.82
CA ALA A 74 10.16 12.04 2.99
C ALA A 74 11.36 12.66 3.73
N ASP A 75 12.56 12.49 3.16
CA ASP A 75 13.80 13.06 3.67
C ASP A 75 13.98 14.52 3.21
N GLY A 76 13.81 15.47 4.13
CA GLY A 76 14.08 16.88 3.89
C GLY A 76 12.94 17.77 4.37
N GLU A 77 13.24 19.07 4.47
CA GLU A 77 12.20 20.08 4.69
C GLU A 77 11.65 20.52 3.32
N SER A 78 10.34 20.39 3.15
CA SER A 78 9.62 20.87 1.97
C SER A 78 8.52 21.80 2.45
N ASP A 79 8.41 22.97 1.85
CA ASP A 79 7.36 23.95 2.12
C ASP A 79 6.24 23.76 1.09
N PRO A 80 5.15 23.04 1.44
CA PRO A 80 4.15 22.62 0.47
C PRO A 80 3.40 23.82 -0.14
N ASP A 81 3.27 24.91 0.60
CA ASP A 81 2.58 26.12 0.14
C ASP A 81 3.36 26.83 -0.99
N LYS A 82 4.66 26.54 -1.13
CA LYS A 82 5.47 26.96 -2.29
C LYS A 82 5.32 26.03 -3.49
N LEU A 83 4.86 24.79 -3.29
CA LEU A 83 4.77 23.78 -4.35
C LEU A 83 3.45 23.84 -5.12
N ILE A 84 2.35 24.21 -4.44
CA ILE A 84 0.99 24.09 -5.01
C ILE A 84 0.18 25.39 -4.96
N LEU A 85 -0.60 25.65 -6.01
CA LEU A 85 -1.67 26.65 -6.02
C LEU A 85 -2.96 25.95 -5.57
N GLU A 86 -3.56 26.48 -4.52
CA GLU A 86 -4.89 26.04 -4.09
C GLU A 86 -5.92 26.40 -5.18
N ASN A 87 -6.70 25.41 -5.59
CA ASN A 87 -7.85 25.62 -6.45
C ASN A 87 -9.13 25.62 -5.59
N SER A 88 -10.17 26.31 -6.03
CA SER A 88 -11.46 26.44 -5.33
C SER A 88 -12.23 25.11 -5.22
N ASP A 89 -11.82 24.07 -5.96
CA ASP A 89 -12.33 22.70 -5.80
C ASP A 89 -11.52 21.97 -4.71
N ASN A 90 -12.18 21.74 -3.57
CA ASN A 90 -11.62 21.42 -2.24
C ASN A 90 -10.60 20.26 -2.10
N HIS A 91 -10.19 19.56 -3.16
CA HIS A 91 -9.30 18.39 -3.05
C HIS A 91 -8.13 18.35 -4.05
N LEU A 92 -8.17 19.10 -5.16
CA LEU A 92 -7.09 19.10 -6.15
C LEU A 92 -6.38 20.45 -6.16
N SER A 93 -5.06 20.42 -6.31
CA SER A 93 -4.21 21.59 -6.40
C SER A 93 -3.33 21.51 -7.63
N ILE A 94 -2.88 22.67 -8.12
CA ILE A 94 -2.03 22.77 -9.31
C ILE A 94 -0.58 22.92 -8.86
N VAL A 95 0.34 22.17 -9.46
CA VAL A 95 1.78 22.32 -9.21
C VAL A 95 2.27 23.64 -9.80
N LYS A 96 2.92 24.48 -8.99
CA LYS A 96 3.41 25.82 -9.39
C LYS A 96 4.56 25.78 -10.39
N THR A 97 5.53 24.93 -10.09
CA THR A 97 6.81 24.84 -10.79
C THR A 97 7.27 23.39 -10.75
N ASP A 98 8.11 23.01 -11.71
CA ASP A 98 8.78 21.72 -11.65
C ASP A 98 9.53 21.60 -10.32
N PHE A 99 9.33 20.47 -9.64
CA PHE A 99 9.90 20.25 -8.33
C PHE A 99 10.32 18.80 -8.15
N GLN A 100 11.58 18.64 -7.77
CA GLN A 100 12.14 17.35 -7.41
C GLN A 100 11.72 17.00 -5.98
N LEU A 101 10.83 16.03 -5.83
CA LEU A 101 10.42 15.54 -4.53
C LEU A 101 11.59 14.87 -3.81
N PRO A 102 11.68 15.08 -2.49
CA PRO A 102 12.58 14.30 -1.66
C PRO A 102 12.22 12.81 -1.72
N SER A 103 13.24 11.95 -1.61
CA SER A 103 13.06 10.52 -1.48
C SER A 103 12.38 10.17 -0.16
N LEU A 104 11.61 9.08 -0.15
CA LEU A 104 10.99 8.60 1.08
C LEU A 104 12.04 8.14 2.09
N LYS A 105 11.79 8.40 3.37
CA LYS A 105 12.56 7.80 4.45
C LYS A 105 12.45 6.28 4.36
N ARG A 106 13.54 5.57 4.66
CA ARG A 106 13.56 4.12 4.60
C ARG A 106 12.61 3.49 5.62
N ASN A 107 11.94 2.40 5.23
CA ASN A 107 11.32 1.50 6.19
C ASN A 107 12.39 0.59 6.82
N ASN A 108 12.75 0.86 8.08
CA ASN A 108 13.71 0.08 8.85
C ASN A 108 13.08 -1.13 9.58
N CYS A 109 11.78 -1.36 9.44
CA CYS A 109 11.13 -2.42 10.20
C CYS A 109 11.47 -3.81 9.66
N ARG A 110 11.93 -4.69 10.54
CA ARG A 110 12.24 -6.10 10.22
C ARG A 110 11.08 -7.06 10.53
N ASP A 111 10.02 -6.56 11.15
CA ASP A 111 8.85 -7.35 11.49
C ASP A 111 7.93 -7.48 10.26
N VAL A 112 7.25 -8.62 10.11
CA VAL A 112 6.25 -8.79 9.04
C VAL A 112 5.11 -7.78 9.22
N TYR A 113 4.74 -7.13 8.12
CA TYR A 113 3.71 -6.08 8.04
C TYR A 113 3.95 -4.98 9.06
N CYS A 114 5.06 -4.28 8.90
CA CYS A 114 5.47 -3.23 9.81
C CYS A 114 6.13 -2.09 9.06
N ILE A 115 5.82 -0.87 9.52
CA ILE A 115 6.51 0.34 9.09
C ILE A 115 7.25 0.94 10.28
N GLN A 116 8.51 1.31 10.04
CA GLN A 116 9.36 1.98 11.01
C GLN A 116 10.26 2.96 10.28
N VAL A 117 10.07 4.24 10.55
CA VAL A 117 11.00 5.30 10.15
C VAL A 117 11.89 5.54 11.35
N TYR A 118 13.14 5.09 11.27
CA TYR A 118 14.08 5.25 12.36
C TYR A 118 14.50 6.72 12.50
N THR A 119 14.57 7.23 13.73
CA THR A 119 14.90 8.63 14.01
C THR A 119 16.02 8.70 15.04
N ASP A 120 17.07 9.43 14.72
CA ASP A 120 18.19 9.65 15.62
C ASP A 120 17.77 10.48 16.84
N PHE A 121 18.43 10.27 17.97
CA PHE A 121 18.06 10.89 19.24
C PHE A 121 17.92 12.42 19.18
N ASN A 122 18.81 13.08 18.43
CA ASN A 122 18.84 14.54 18.28
C ASN A 122 17.65 15.11 17.51
N GLN A 123 16.98 14.30 16.69
CA GLN A 123 15.78 14.68 15.93
C GLN A 123 14.50 14.47 16.73
N ILE A 124 14.58 13.78 17.88
CA ILE A 124 13.42 13.55 18.76
C ILE A 124 13.20 14.79 19.64
N PRO A 125 12.01 15.42 19.60
CA PRO A 125 11.69 16.58 20.44
C PRO A 125 11.97 16.33 21.91
N SER A 126 12.63 17.28 22.58
CA SER A 126 13.09 17.06 23.95
C SER A 126 11.97 16.82 24.95
N ALA A 127 10.80 17.42 24.73
CA ALA A 127 9.63 17.18 25.57
C ALA A 127 9.16 15.72 25.52
N ILE A 128 9.35 15.00 24.40
CA ILE A 128 8.97 13.59 24.27
C ILE A 128 9.86 12.70 25.13
N TRP A 129 11.19 12.75 24.96
CA TRP A 129 12.09 11.86 25.68
C TRP A 129 12.23 12.25 27.16
N LYS A 130 12.23 13.54 27.50
CA LYS A 130 12.21 14.00 28.91
C LYS A 130 10.89 13.65 29.58
N GLY A 131 9.78 13.79 28.86
CA GLY A 131 8.45 13.40 29.31
C GLY A 131 8.35 11.90 29.59
N LEU A 132 8.88 11.07 28.68
CA LEU A 132 9.01 9.63 28.87
C LEU A 132 9.72 9.29 30.19
N ILE A 133 10.89 9.90 30.44
CA ILE A 133 11.63 9.70 31.70
C ILE A 133 10.76 10.11 32.89
N GLY A 134 10.22 11.33 32.89
CA GLY A 134 9.44 11.85 34.03
C GLY A 134 8.14 11.08 34.32
N ILE A 135 7.59 10.38 33.33
CA ILE A 135 6.31 9.68 33.45
C ILE A 135 6.49 8.19 33.71
N GLU A 136 7.39 7.53 32.98
CA GLU A 136 7.58 6.07 33.03
C GLU A 136 8.72 5.65 33.96
N ASP A 137 9.81 6.43 34.03
CA ASP A 137 11.02 6.02 34.75
C ASP A 137 11.85 7.22 35.26
N VAL A 138 11.36 7.87 36.33
CA VAL A 138 11.93 9.12 36.87
C VAL A 138 13.41 8.98 37.25
N ARG A 139 13.86 7.77 37.58
CA ARG A 139 15.24 7.47 38.00
C ARG A 139 16.07 6.85 36.89
N PHE A 140 15.62 6.94 35.64
CA PHE A 140 16.28 6.33 34.49
C PHE A 140 17.78 6.67 34.41
N LEU A 141 18.16 7.90 34.72
CA LEU A 141 19.55 8.37 34.66
C LEU A 141 20.40 7.87 35.84
N GLU A 142 19.80 7.36 36.92
CA GLU A 142 20.49 6.99 38.15
C GLU A 142 20.80 5.49 38.26
N HIS A 143 20.11 4.63 37.50
CA HIS A 143 20.25 3.18 37.60
C HIS A 143 20.85 2.56 36.34
N SER A 144 21.38 1.34 36.44
CA SER A 144 21.95 0.59 35.30
C SER A 144 21.02 -0.54 34.85
N GLY A 145 19.88 -0.21 34.25
CA GLY A 145 18.87 -1.16 33.73
C GLY A 145 17.86 -1.73 34.74
N PHE A 146 18.13 -1.67 36.04
CA PHE A 146 17.23 -2.17 37.09
C PHE A 146 17.12 -1.17 38.25
N ASP A 147 15.90 -0.68 38.53
CA ASP A 147 15.64 0.23 39.64
C ASP A 147 15.13 -0.51 40.88
N PHE A 148 16.06 -0.92 41.76
CA PHE A 148 15.74 -1.58 43.02
C PHE A 148 14.85 -0.70 43.92
N PHE A 149 15.19 0.57 44.04
CA PHE A 149 14.47 1.51 44.89
C PHE A 149 13.11 1.89 44.29
N GLY A 150 13.00 1.95 42.97
CA GLY A 150 11.73 2.14 42.26
C GLY A 150 10.77 1.00 42.49
N ILE A 151 11.28 -0.25 42.50
CA ILE A 151 10.50 -1.44 42.87
C ILE A 151 10.05 -1.36 44.33
N LEU A 152 10.95 -1.01 45.25
CA LEU A 152 10.62 -0.89 46.67
C LEU A 152 9.55 0.20 46.91
N ARG A 153 9.71 1.36 46.27
CA ARG A 153 8.74 2.47 46.31
C ARG A 153 7.39 2.05 45.74
N ALA A 154 7.36 1.38 44.59
CA ALA A 154 6.14 0.91 43.97
C ALA A 154 5.44 -0.15 44.84
N PHE A 155 6.20 -1.06 45.46
CA PHE A 155 5.69 -2.05 46.40
C PHE A 155 5.02 -1.38 47.60
N VAL A 156 5.72 -0.47 48.29
CA VAL A 156 5.19 0.29 49.43
C VAL A 156 3.91 1.02 49.03
N LYS A 157 3.92 1.78 47.93
CA LYS A 157 2.74 2.55 47.49
C LYS A 157 1.56 1.66 47.11
N ASN A 158 1.78 0.53 46.45
CA ASN A 158 0.71 -0.40 46.07
C ASN A 158 0.10 -1.09 47.30
N VAL A 159 0.89 -1.38 48.34
CA VAL A 159 0.41 -1.92 49.63
C VAL A 159 -0.41 -0.87 50.38
N PHE A 160 0.07 0.38 50.44
CA PHE A 160 -0.64 1.47 51.13
C PHE A 160 -1.91 1.96 50.43
N THR A 161 -1.96 1.92 49.09
CA THR A 161 -3.12 2.42 48.32
C THR A 161 -4.15 1.35 47.97
N LEU A 162 -3.92 0.08 48.36
CA LEU A 162 -4.73 -1.10 47.96
C LEU A 162 -5.03 -1.16 46.45
N SER A 163 -4.18 -0.53 45.62
CA SER A 163 -4.37 -0.40 44.18
C SER A 163 -3.06 -0.71 43.47
N PHE A 164 -3.07 -1.66 42.53
CA PHE A 164 -1.92 -2.03 41.69
C PHE A 164 -1.71 -0.99 40.57
N LYS A 165 -1.56 0.29 40.92
CA LYS A 165 -1.53 1.39 39.93
C LYS A 165 -0.12 1.78 39.46
N GLN A 166 0.95 1.47 40.19
CA GLN A 166 2.32 1.86 39.81
C GLN A 166 3.15 0.68 39.31
N GLY A 167 3.66 0.78 38.07
CA GLY A 167 4.55 -0.20 37.47
C GLY A 167 5.98 -0.08 38.01
N ALA A 168 6.68 -1.21 38.10
CA ALA A 168 8.02 -1.31 38.66
C ALA A 168 9.12 -1.63 37.62
N SER A 169 8.79 -1.54 36.32
CA SER A 169 9.72 -1.87 35.23
C SER A 169 10.38 -0.61 34.67
N THR A 170 11.70 -0.66 34.45
CA THR A 170 12.48 0.44 33.86
C THR A 170 12.26 0.56 32.35
N ILE A 171 12.62 1.69 31.75
CA ILE A 171 12.58 1.88 30.29
C ILE A 171 13.36 0.78 29.57
N THR A 172 14.57 0.46 30.04
CA THR A 172 15.42 -0.58 29.44
C THR A 172 14.79 -1.97 29.54
N GLN A 173 14.09 -2.29 30.64
CA GLN A 173 13.35 -3.56 30.75
C GLN A 173 12.18 -3.62 29.78
N GLN A 174 11.48 -2.51 29.61
CA GLN A 174 10.39 -2.41 28.66
C GLN A 174 10.90 -2.55 27.22
N LEU A 175 12.04 -1.96 26.87
CA LEU A 175 12.71 -2.17 25.58
C LEU A 175 13.01 -3.66 25.35
N MET A 176 13.70 -4.31 26.29
CA MET A 176 14.06 -5.73 26.16
C MET A 176 12.84 -6.64 26.02
N LYS A 177 11.79 -6.37 26.83
CA LYS A 177 10.52 -7.07 26.75
C LYS A 177 9.90 -6.96 25.37
N ASN A 178 9.81 -5.75 24.80
CA ASN A 178 9.10 -5.51 23.55
C ASN A 178 9.89 -5.98 22.31
N THR A 179 11.22 -5.99 22.37
CA THR A 179 12.07 -6.35 21.22
C THR A 179 12.42 -7.84 21.17
N TYR A 180 12.69 -8.48 22.32
CA TYR A 180 13.29 -9.83 22.36
C TYR A 180 12.43 -10.91 23.01
N PHE A 181 11.51 -10.55 23.91
CA PHE A 181 10.83 -11.54 24.74
C PHE A 181 9.33 -11.63 24.46
N SER A 182 8.75 -12.81 24.72
CA SER A 182 7.30 -13.01 24.53
C SER A 182 6.49 -12.25 25.59
N ASN A 183 5.22 -11.95 25.28
CA ASN A 183 4.29 -11.31 26.24
C ASN A 183 3.81 -12.24 27.37
N LYS A 184 4.22 -13.51 27.42
CA LYS A 184 3.79 -14.46 28.47
C LYS A 184 4.34 -14.02 29.84
N LYS A 185 3.45 -13.77 30.80
CA LYS A 185 3.84 -13.42 32.16
C LYS A 185 4.52 -14.62 32.84
N SER A 186 5.83 -14.53 33.01
CA SER A 186 6.65 -15.54 33.70
C SER A 186 7.76 -14.85 34.48
N ILE A 187 8.09 -15.39 35.66
CA ILE A 187 9.22 -14.93 36.48
C ILE A 187 10.54 -15.12 35.72
N VAL A 188 10.68 -16.24 34.99
CA VAL A 188 11.88 -16.52 34.17
C VAL A 188 12.07 -15.44 33.11
N ARG A 189 11.01 -15.04 32.42
CA ARG A 189 11.06 -13.91 31.48
C ARG A 189 11.49 -12.62 32.18
N LYS A 190 10.96 -12.36 33.39
CA LYS A 190 11.33 -11.14 34.12
C LYS A 190 12.80 -11.13 34.52
N ILE A 191 13.38 -12.27 34.89
CA ILE A 191 14.82 -12.40 35.13
C ILE A 191 15.61 -12.15 33.84
N LYS A 192 15.18 -12.71 32.70
CA LYS A 192 15.79 -12.46 31.39
C LYS A 192 15.77 -10.96 31.01
N GLU A 193 14.66 -10.26 31.28
CA GLU A 193 14.59 -8.80 31.10
C GLU A 193 15.64 -8.07 31.92
N ILE A 194 15.78 -8.39 33.21
CA ILE A 194 16.74 -7.72 34.10
C ILE A 194 18.17 -7.92 33.61
N VAL A 195 18.54 -9.16 33.27
CA VAL A 195 19.89 -9.49 32.78
C VAL A 195 20.17 -8.78 31.45
N ALA A 196 19.24 -8.85 30.49
CA ALA A 196 19.40 -8.21 29.20
C ALA A 196 19.47 -6.67 29.32
N SER A 197 18.67 -6.08 30.22
CA SER A 197 18.73 -4.64 30.48
C SER A 197 20.07 -4.21 31.06
N ALA A 198 20.60 -4.95 32.05
CA ALA A 198 21.91 -4.66 32.62
C ALA A 198 23.02 -4.77 31.56
N TYR A 199 22.94 -5.77 30.68
CA TYR A 199 23.89 -5.93 29.58
C TYR A 199 23.85 -4.76 28.57
N ILE A 200 22.65 -4.37 28.12
CA ILE A 200 22.48 -3.25 27.17
C ILE A 200 22.94 -1.92 27.79
N GLU A 201 22.64 -1.68 29.05
CA GLU A 201 23.08 -0.49 29.80
C GLU A 201 24.59 -0.43 30.04
N GLY A 202 25.27 -1.58 30.01
CA GLY A 202 26.73 -1.63 30.03
C GLY A 202 27.38 -1.35 28.66
N LYS A 203 26.61 -1.42 27.56
CA LYS A 203 27.10 -1.31 26.18
C LYS A 203 26.75 0.02 25.52
N PHE A 204 25.66 0.65 25.91
CA PHE A 204 25.14 1.87 25.28
C PHE A 204 24.88 2.97 26.30
N GLU A 205 25.10 4.21 25.87
CA GLU A 205 24.75 5.40 26.62
C GLU A 205 23.23 5.58 26.74
N LYS A 206 22.79 6.38 27.72
CA LYS A 206 21.38 6.58 28.05
C LYS A 206 20.58 7.15 26.89
N GLU A 207 21.17 8.09 26.17
CA GLU A 207 20.64 8.71 24.96
C GLU A 207 20.33 7.65 23.91
N LYS A 208 21.25 6.72 23.68
CA LYS A 208 21.08 5.65 22.70
C LYS A 208 20.02 4.64 23.12
N ILE A 209 19.89 4.37 24.42
CA ILE A 209 18.82 3.51 24.96
C ILE A 209 17.44 4.15 24.75
N LEU A 210 17.32 5.46 24.97
CA LEU A 210 16.07 6.20 24.70
C LEU A 210 15.73 6.21 23.21
N GLU A 211 16.73 6.39 22.35
CA GLU A 211 16.58 6.28 20.90
C GLU A 211 16.07 4.90 20.50
N PHE A 212 16.71 3.82 20.99
CA PHE A 212 16.25 2.46 20.75
C PHE A 212 14.83 2.23 21.25
N TYR A 213 14.49 2.73 22.44
CA TYR A 213 13.17 2.62 23.03
C TYR A 213 12.10 3.28 22.15
N LEU A 214 12.28 4.56 21.82
CA LEU A 214 11.31 5.33 21.07
C LEU A 214 11.17 4.83 19.62
N ASN A 215 12.21 4.24 19.04
CA ASN A 215 12.15 3.65 17.70
C ASN A 215 11.56 2.23 17.69
N ASN A 216 11.71 1.43 18.74
CA ASN A 216 11.36 -0.01 18.68
C ASN A 216 10.00 -0.37 19.28
N ILE A 217 9.34 0.55 19.96
CA ILE A 217 8.00 0.29 20.49
C ILE A 217 6.94 0.34 19.39
N ILE A 218 5.95 -0.54 19.53
CA ILE A 218 4.73 -0.52 18.72
C ILE A 218 3.78 0.51 19.32
N TRP A 219 3.39 1.49 18.51
CA TRP A 219 2.50 2.59 18.88
C TRP A 219 1.05 2.35 18.46
N GLY A 220 0.81 1.32 17.64
CA GLY A 220 -0.51 0.94 17.15
C GLY A 220 -0.42 0.04 15.93
N SER A 221 -1.55 -0.10 15.23
CA SER A 221 -1.63 -0.81 13.96
C SER A 221 -2.72 -0.19 13.09
N SER A 222 -2.48 -0.10 11.78
CA SER A 222 -3.45 0.37 10.79
C SER A 222 -3.59 -0.70 9.72
N ASN A 223 -4.82 -1.20 9.49
CA ASN A 223 -5.14 -2.21 8.45
C ASN A 223 -4.16 -3.40 8.40
N GLY A 224 -3.81 -3.95 9.58
CA GLY A 224 -2.89 -5.09 9.71
C GLY A 224 -1.40 -4.73 9.72
N ILE A 225 -1.02 -3.48 9.42
CA ILE A 225 0.36 -3.00 9.47
C ILE A 225 0.67 -2.44 10.85
N LYS A 226 1.74 -2.91 11.47
CA LYS A 226 2.24 -2.43 12.76
C LYS A 226 2.95 -1.09 12.60
N ILE A 227 2.61 -0.15 13.49
CA ILE A 227 3.24 1.17 13.57
C ILE A 227 4.35 1.10 14.62
N LYS A 228 5.60 1.07 14.18
CA LYS A 228 6.77 0.96 15.07
C LYS A 228 7.60 2.24 14.99
N GLY A 229 7.97 2.77 16.14
CA GLY A 229 8.77 4.00 16.23
C GLY A 229 7.97 5.30 16.32
N VAL A 230 8.53 6.26 17.05
CA VAL A 230 7.85 7.52 17.43
C VAL A 230 7.57 8.41 16.23
N TYR A 231 8.45 8.43 15.23
CA TYR A 231 8.22 9.19 13.99
C TYR A 231 7.04 8.62 13.21
N THR A 232 7.03 7.29 13.02
CA THR A 232 5.91 6.62 12.35
C THR A 232 4.61 6.76 13.12
N ALA A 233 4.66 6.87 14.46
CA ALA A 233 3.49 7.20 15.27
C ALA A 233 2.95 8.62 14.97
N ALA A 234 3.84 9.62 14.82
CA ALA A 234 3.44 10.97 14.43
C ALA A 234 2.83 11.01 13.02
N LEU A 235 3.40 10.27 12.07
CA LEU A 235 2.82 10.09 10.73
C LEU A 235 1.43 9.45 10.80
N TYR A 236 1.29 8.35 11.54
CA TYR A 236 0.04 7.62 11.68
C TYR A 236 -1.06 8.48 12.30
N LEU A 237 -0.76 9.13 13.44
CA LEU A 237 -1.75 9.89 14.21
C LEU A 237 -2.08 11.23 13.56
N PHE A 238 -1.07 11.96 13.10
CA PHE A 238 -1.23 13.36 12.71
C PHE A 238 -0.89 13.64 11.23
N GLY A 239 -0.22 12.72 10.53
CA GLY A 239 0.27 12.97 9.17
C GLY A 239 1.33 14.06 9.13
N LYS A 240 2.14 14.16 10.19
CA LYS A 240 3.11 15.23 10.41
C LYS A 240 4.51 14.68 10.62
N ASN A 241 5.50 15.49 10.25
CA ASN A 241 6.88 15.26 10.67
C ASN A 241 6.97 15.40 12.21
N LEU A 242 7.75 14.54 12.85
CA LEU A 242 7.96 14.54 14.29
C LEU A 242 8.43 15.89 14.85
N SER A 243 9.19 16.68 14.09
CA SER A 243 9.64 18.02 14.53
C SER A 243 8.52 19.06 14.60
N THR A 244 7.41 18.82 13.90
CA THR A 244 6.29 19.78 13.74
C THR A 244 5.07 19.45 14.61
N VAL A 245 5.14 18.38 15.41
CA VAL A 245 4.06 18.02 16.33
C VAL A 245 3.94 19.07 17.44
N SER A 246 2.71 19.47 17.76
CA SER A 246 2.41 20.41 18.84
C SER A 246 2.62 19.77 20.22
N HIS A 247 2.75 20.60 21.26
CA HIS A 247 2.95 20.11 22.64
C HIS A 247 1.84 19.15 23.10
N TYR A 248 0.58 19.39 22.72
CA TYR A 248 -0.52 18.50 23.08
C TYR A 248 -0.48 17.19 22.27
N GLU A 249 -0.09 17.24 20.99
CA GLU A 249 0.17 16.03 20.18
C GLU A 249 1.32 15.19 20.76
N MET A 250 2.38 15.81 21.30
CA MET A 250 3.42 15.10 22.05
C MET A 250 2.85 14.38 23.28
N ALA A 251 1.95 15.03 24.02
CA ALA A 251 1.28 14.42 25.18
C ALA A 251 0.39 13.22 24.77
N ILE A 252 -0.30 13.31 23.62
CA ILE A 252 -1.05 12.19 23.05
C ILE A 252 -0.12 11.03 22.70
N ILE A 253 1.01 11.29 22.02
CA ILE A 253 2.00 10.26 21.70
C ILE A 253 2.46 9.58 22.99
N ILE A 254 2.99 10.33 23.97
CA ILE A 254 3.47 9.78 25.24
C ILE A 254 2.40 8.96 25.96
N SER A 255 1.13 9.35 25.86
CA SER A 255 0.01 8.63 26.47
C SER A 255 -0.14 7.19 25.95
N LEU A 256 0.21 6.94 24.70
CA LEU A 256 0.13 5.61 24.07
C LEU A 256 1.20 4.64 24.60
N LEU A 257 2.32 5.11 25.14
CA LEU A 257 3.41 4.26 25.64
C LEU A 257 2.95 3.26 26.72
N LYS A 258 2.01 3.69 27.56
CA LYS A 258 1.46 2.84 28.61
C LYS A 258 0.65 1.66 28.04
N GLY A 259 0.11 1.79 26.84
CA GLY A 259 -0.69 0.75 26.20
C GLY A 259 -1.44 1.26 24.96
N PRO A 260 -0.90 1.10 23.75
CA PRO A 260 -1.49 1.69 22.54
C PRO A 260 -2.89 1.16 22.22
N TYR A 261 -3.15 -0.12 22.50
CA TYR A 261 -4.48 -0.72 22.32
C TYR A 261 -5.49 -0.27 23.39
N PHE A 262 -5.03 -0.03 24.62
CA PHE A 262 -5.89 0.43 25.71
C PHE A 262 -6.29 1.90 25.55
N TYR A 263 -5.39 2.70 25.00
CA TYR A 263 -5.57 4.11 24.66
C TYR A 263 -5.78 4.32 23.15
N HIS A 264 -6.39 3.34 22.47
CA HIS A 264 -6.55 3.35 21.02
C HIS A 264 -7.26 4.63 20.54
N PRO A 265 -6.71 5.39 19.58
CA PRO A 265 -7.16 6.74 19.25
C PRO A 265 -8.58 6.81 18.68
N LEU A 266 -9.06 5.73 18.06
CA LEU A 266 -10.41 5.67 17.46
C LEU A 266 -11.42 4.82 18.24
N ASN A 267 -10.95 3.94 19.12
CA ASN A 267 -11.81 2.97 19.84
C ASN A 267 -11.97 3.36 21.31
N HIS A 268 -11.02 4.11 21.86
CA HIS A 268 -10.96 4.51 23.26
C HIS A 268 -10.56 5.99 23.40
N THR A 269 -11.07 6.85 22.52
CA THR A 269 -10.71 8.28 22.43
C THR A 269 -10.83 8.99 23.77
N ASN A 270 -11.92 8.79 24.52
CA ASN A 270 -12.11 9.42 25.83
C ASN A 270 -11.01 9.06 26.84
N ARG A 271 -10.56 7.78 26.86
CA ARG A 271 -9.46 7.35 27.74
C ARG A 271 -8.14 7.97 27.31
N LEU A 272 -7.91 8.07 26.00
CA LEU A 272 -6.71 8.71 25.46
C LEU A 272 -6.68 10.19 25.83
N ARG A 273 -7.81 10.89 25.69
CA ARG A 273 -7.98 12.29 26.06
C ARG A 273 -7.65 12.56 27.52
N GLU A 274 -8.30 11.84 28.45
CA GLU A 274 -8.04 11.99 29.88
C GLU A 274 -6.56 11.74 30.24
N ARG A 275 -5.93 10.77 29.56
CA ARG A 275 -4.51 10.48 29.74
C ARG A 275 -3.63 11.58 29.16
N ALA A 276 -3.95 12.09 27.98
CA ALA A 276 -3.22 13.17 27.32
C ALA A 276 -3.27 14.45 28.14
N ASP A 277 -4.42 14.82 28.70
CA ASP A 277 -4.56 15.98 29.60
C ASP A 277 -3.67 15.85 30.84
N LEU A 278 -3.65 14.65 31.46
CA LEU A 278 -2.79 14.37 32.61
C LEU A 278 -1.30 14.43 32.24
N VAL A 279 -0.93 13.87 31.09
CA VAL A 279 0.45 13.90 30.60
C VAL A 279 0.86 15.34 30.29
N PHE A 280 0.01 16.12 29.61
CA PHE A 280 0.26 17.52 29.27
C PHE A 280 0.53 18.36 30.53
N LYS A 281 -0.34 18.22 31.55
CA LYS A 281 -0.15 18.90 32.84
C LYS A 281 1.19 18.54 33.48
N LYS A 282 1.59 17.27 33.44
CA LYS A 282 2.91 16.86 33.96
C LYS A 282 4.08 17.46 33.18
N LEU A 283 3.96 17.60 31.86
CA LEU A 283 5.00 18.25 31.06
C LEU A 283 5.14 19.74 31.44
N GLN A 284 4.04 20.42 31.76
CA GLN A 284 4.06 21.79 32.31
C GLN A 284 4.72 21.84 33.69
N GLU A 285 4.32 20.96 34.62
CA GLU A 285 4.91 20.86 35.98
C GLU A 285 6.43 20.60 35.95
N MET A 286 6.91 19.94 34.90
CA MET A 286 8.34 19.66 34.67
C MET A 286 9.08 20.78 33.91
N ASN A 287 8.42 21.88 33.57
CA ASN A 287 8.94 22.97 32.72
C ASN A 287 9.46 22.49 31.35
N LEU A 288 8.87 21.42 30.81
CA LEU A 288 9.24 20.89 29.48
C LEU A 288 8.49 21.58 28.35
N ILE A 289 7.35 22.20 28.66
CA ILE A 289 6.54 23.01 27.75
C ILE A 289 6.08 24.28 28.49
N PRO A 290 5.83 25.40 27.77
CA PRO A 290 5.43 26.64 28.42
C PRO A 290 4.05 26.56 29.08
N ASP A 291 3.91 27.17 30.28
CA ASP A 291 2.62 27.27 30.99
C ASP A 291 1.58 28.07 30.20
N ASN A 292 2.03 29.02 29.37
CA ASN A 292 1.20 29.83 28.48
C ASN A 292 1.01 29.23 27.07
N SER A 293 1.53 28.02 26.81
CA SER A 293 1.36 27.38 25.51
C SER A 293 -0.10 26.97 25.28
N ILE A 294 -0.54 27.07 24.03
CA ILE A 294 -1.92 26.88 23.55
C ILE A 294 -2.63 25.74 24.29
N THR A 295 -3.89 26.04 24.67
CA THR A 295 -4.79 25.18 25.44
C THR A 295 -4.85 23.75 24.90
N THR A 296 -5.01 22.80 25.82
CA THR A 296 -5.46 21.42 25.54
C THR A 296 -6.54 21.40 24.48
N TRP A 297 -6.56 20.38 23.63
CA TRP A 297 -7.59 20.23 22.61
C TRP A 297 -9.00 20.26 23.20
N ASN A 298 -9.86 21.09 22.60
CA ASN A 298 -11.28 21.12 22.92
C ASN A 298 -12.04 19.98 22.20
N ASP A 299 -13.35 19.88 22.41
CA ASP A 299 -14.18 18.83 21.79
C ASP A 299 -14.16 18.86 20.26
N LYS A 300 -14.06 20.05 19.66
CA LYS A 300 -13.98 20.23 18.21
C LYS A 300 -12.64 19.72 17.68
N ASP A 301 -11.54 19.99 18.37
CA ASP A 301 -10.21 19.53 17.99
C ASP A 301 -10.13 17.99 18.05
N TRP A 302 -10.64 17.38 19.12
CA TRP A 302 -10.73 15.93 19.24
C TRP A 302 -11.60 15.30 18.15
N LYS A 303 -12.77 15.87 17.87
CA LYS A 303 -13.64 15.40 16.78
C LYS A 303 -12.96 15.50 15.42
N THR A 304 -12.23 16.60 15.18
CA THR A 304 -11.45 16.79 13.95
C THR A 304 -10.36 15.73 13.83
N PHE A 305 -9.61 15.49 14.90
CA PHE A 305 -8.61 14.42 14.96
C PHE A 305 -9.19 13.04 14.65
N GLU A 306 -10.34 12.68 15.24
CA GLU A 306 -10.99 11.38 14.98
C GLU A 306 -11.43 11.23 13.53
N VAL A 307 -12.03 12.28 12.95
CA VAL A 307 -12.48 12.27 11.54
C VAL A 307 -11.26 12.14 10.62
N THR A 308 -10.25 12.99 10.78
CA THR A 308 -9.05 12.97 9.94
C THR A 308 -8.29 11.65 10.05
N LEU A 309 -8.19 11.06 11.25
CA LEU A 309 -7.55 9.76 11.41
C LEU A 309 -8.35 8.63 10.75
N ARG A 310 -9.69 8.62 10.87
CA ARG A 310 -10.55 7.66 10.15
C ARG A 310 -10.45 7.80 8.65
N GLU A 311 -10.44 9.04 8.14
CA GLU A 311 -10.25 9.32 6.71
C GLU A 311 -8.89 8.80 6.24
N ARG A 312 -7.81 9.05 6.99
CA ARG A 312 -6.47 8.54 6.67
C ARG A 312 -6.41 7.01 6.64
N GLU A 313 -7.02 6.34 7.63
CA GLU A 313 -7.11 4.87 7.64
C GLU A 313 -7.96 4.34 6.48
N GLY A 314 -9.06 5.03 6.16
CA GLY A 314 -9.97 4.71 5.07
C GLY A 314 -9.45 5.05 3.67
N LEU A 315 -8.46 5.94 3.54
CA LEU A 315 -7.73 6.18 2.28
C LEU A 315 -6.49 5.29 2.16
N GLY A 316 -6.16 4.54 3.22
CA GLY A 316 -5.05 3.58 3.20
C GLY A 316 -3.67 4.22 3.17
N TYR A 317 -3.49 5.47 3.62
CA TYR A 317 -2.22 6.20 3.48
C TYR A 317 -1.02 5.45 4.08
N ILE A 318 -1.18 4.81 5.25
CA ILE A 318 -0.12 4.00 5.85
C ILE A 318 0.16 2.74 5.02
N ASN A 319 -0.88 2.10 4.48
CA ASN A 319 -0.72 0.94 3.61
C ASN A 319 -0.01 1.32 2.31
N SER A 320 -0.39 2.43 1.70
CA SER A 320 0.24 2.97 0.50
C SER A 320 1.69 3.32 0.75
N LEU A 321 1.99 3.95 1.89
CA LEU A 321 3.36 4.28 2.27
C LEU A 321 4.20 3.02 2.51
N PHE A 322 3.68 2.05 3.28
CA PHE A 322 4.33 0.77 3.52
C PHE A 322 4.65 0.03 2.22
N LYS A 323 3.68 -0.05 1.29
CA LYS A 323 3.88 -0.73 0.02
C LYS A 323 4.87 -0.01 -0.89
N THR A 324 4.80 1.32 -0.92
CA THR A 324 5.76 2.14 -1.69
C THR A 324 7.18 1.96 -1.16
N MET A 325 7.37 1.97 0.17
CA MET A 325 8.69 1.79 0.79
C MET A 325 9.22 0.35 0.69
N ALA A 326 8.34 -0.65 0.52
CA ALA A 326 8.72 -2.06 0.37
C ALA A 326 9.03 -2.44 -1.09
N ASP A 327 8.59 -1.63 -2.05
CA ASP A 327 8.78 -1.85 -3.48
C ASP A 327 10.12 -1.29 -3.93
N GLU A 328 10.97 -2.13 -4.51
CA GLU A 328 12.30 -1.72 -4.96
C GLU A 328 12.39 -1.31 -6.45
N SER A 329 11.31 -1.44 -7.21
CA SER A 329 11.29 -1.17 -8.65
C SER A 329 11.52 0.32 -8.94
N GLU A 330 12.22 0.63 -10.03
CA GLU A 330 12.41 2.01 -10.51
C GLU A 330 11.55 2.31 -11.76
N ALA A 331 10.65 1.40 -12.13
CA ALA A 331 9.85 1.52 -13.36
C ALA A 331 8.89 2.74 -13.34
N ILE A 332 8.43 3.15 -12.16
CA ILE A 332 7.70 4.41 -11.93
C ILE A 332 8.16 5.06 -10.62
N SER A 333 7.89 6.36 -10.46
CA SER A 333 8.35 7.11 -9.29
C SER A 333 7.64 6.68 -7.99
N ASP A 334 8.29 6.83 -6.84
CA ASP A 334 7.69 6.49 -5.54
C ASP A 334 6.41 7.28 -5.25
N TYR A 335 6.34 8.55 -5.69
CA TYR A 335 5.10 9.32 -5.63
C TYR A 335 3.99 8.73 -6.50
N GLU A 336 4.30 8.32 -7.73
CA GLU A 336 3.33 7.65 -8.61
C GLU A 336 2.83 6.33 -7.99
N LYS A 337 3.72 5.52 -7.41
CA LYS A 337 3.35 4.31 -6.66
C LYS A 337 2.41 4.64 -5.51
N PHE A 338 2.74 5.66 -4.71
CA PHE A 338 1.93 6.08 -3.57
C PHE A 338 0.51 6.49 -3.98
N VAL A 339 0.38 7.30 -5.03
CA VAL A 339 -0.92 7.75 -5.59
C VAL A 339 -1.71 6.57 -6.17
N PHE A 340 -1.06 5.63 -6.88
CA PHE A 340 -1.73 4.43 -7.39
C PHE A 340 -2.24 3.54 -6.25
N ASN A 341 -1.44 3.38 -5.19
CA ASN A 341 -1.84 2.64 -3.99
C ASN A 341 -3.05 3.28 -3.30
N ASN A 342 -3.08 4.61 -3.12
CA ASN A 342 -4.23 5.32 -2.53
C ASN A 342 -5.50 5.18 -3.39
N SER A 343 -5.35 5.32 -4.71
CA SER A 343 -6.44 5.14 -5.67
C SER A 343 -7.03 3.73 -5.59
N SER A 344 -6.17 2.73 -5.44
CA SER A 344 -6.56 1.33 -5.26
C SER A 344 -7.28 1.10 -3.94
N TRP A 345 -6.77 1.65 -2.82
CA TRP A 345 -7.41 1.55 -1.50
C TRP A 345 -8.80 2.18 -1.45
N THR A 346 -8.96 3.34 -2.09
CA THR A 346 -10.25 4.01 -2.21
C THR A 346 -11.28 3.11 -2.89
N VAL A 347 -10.88 2.40 -3.95
CA VAL A 347 -11.74 1.44 -4.65
C VAL A 347 -12.01 0.21 -3.79
N ILE A 348 -11.00 -0.38 -3.13
CA ILE A 348 -11.18 -1.53 -2.22
C ILE A 348 -12.21 -1.20 -1.15
N ASN A 349 -12.03 -0.10 -0.41
CA ASN A 349 -12.90 0.25 0.70
C ASN A 349 -14.33 0.54 0.24
N LYS A 350 -14.48 1.18 -0.93
CA LYS A 350 -15.80 1.35 -1.56
C LYS A 350 -16.46 0.01 -1.89
N LEU A 351 -15.72 -0.96 -2.42
CA LEU A 351 -16.28 -2.26 -2.79
C LEU A 351 -16.56 -3.14 -1.57
N GLU A 352 -15.65 -3.18 -0.59
CA GLU A 352 -15.81 -3.94 0.64
C GLU A 352 -17.01 -3.45 1.45
N SER A 353 -17.24 -2.13 1.51
CA SER A 353 -18.44 -1.57 2.16
C SER A 353 -19.76 -1.95 1.46
N LEU A 354 -19.74 -2.16 0.13
CA LEU A 354 -20.91 -2.58 -0.65
C LEU A 354 -21.17 -4.09 -0.58
N TRP A 355 -20.09 -4.89 -0.54
CA TRP A 355 -20.15 -6.35 -0.63
C TRP A 355 -20.14 -7.05 0.72
N GLY A 356 -19.65 -6.39 1.79
CA GLY A 356 -19.55 -6.98 3.12
C GLY A 356 -18.57 -8.15 3.22
N ARG A 357 -17.61 -8.26 2.28
CA ARG A 357 -16.57 -9.30 2.23
C ARG A 357 -15.21 -8.68 1.86
N ASN A 358 -14.14 -9.16 2.49
CA ASN A 358 -12.78 -8.58 2.37
C ASN A 358 -11.88 -9.28 1.32
N ASN A 359 -12.47 -9.83 0.25
CA ASN A 359 -11.77 -10.66 -0.73
C ASN A 359 -11.61 -9.97 -2.09
N VAL A 360 -11.63 -8.64 -2.11
CA VAL A 360 -11.38 -7.89 -3.35
C VAL A 360 -9.88 -7.80 -3.60
N GLY A 361 -9.46 -8.22 -4.79
CA GLY A 361 -8.11 -8.06 -5.30
C GLY A 361 -8.04 -6.97 -6.36
N ILE A 362 -6.94 -6.22 -6.37
CA ILE A 362 -6.56 -5.32 -7.45
C ILE A 362 -5.18 -5.72 -7.90
N LYS A 363 -4.99 -5.89 -9.20
CA LYS A 363 -3.71 -6.23 -9.81
C LYS A 363 -3.43 -5.26 -10.96
N ALA A 364 -2.18 -4.87 -11.15
CA ALA A 364 -1.81 -4.04 -12.29
C ALA A 364 -0.38 -4.32 -12.78
N ILE A 365 -0.16 -4.12 -14.09
CA ILE A 365 1.17 -4.01 -14.71
C ILE A 365 1.18 -2.68 -15.45
N LEU A 366 2.16 -1.82 -15.14
CA LEU A 366 2.37 -0.53 -15.79
C LEU A 366 3.77 -0.46 -16.38
N ARG A 367 3.91 0.07 -17.59
CA ARG A 367 5.21 0.34 -18.23
C ARG A 367 5.25 1.77 -18.73
N LYS A 368 6.34 2.47 -18.40
CA LYS A 368 6.61 3.84 -18.81
C LYS A 368 7.46 3.87 -20.08
N GLY A 369 6.97 4.53 -21.12
CA GLY A 369 7.70 4.72 -22.39
C GLY A 369 8.31 3.43 -22.94
N ASP A 370 9.55 3.49 -23.40
CA ASP A 370 10.33 2.36 -23.92
C ASP A 370 11.08 1.56 -22.82
N SER A 371 10.79 1.81 -21.53
CA SER A 371 11.43 1.11 -20.42
C SER A 371 11.37 -0.42 -20.59
N SER A 372 12.51 -1.08 -20.38
CA SER A 372 12.60 -2.54 -20.36
C SER A 372 11.95 -3.15 -19.11
N HIS A 373 11.66 -2.33 -18.10
CA HIS A 373 11.09 -2.75 -16.83
C HIS A 373 9.65 -2.26 -16.69
N GLU A 374 8.80 -3.14 -16.15
CA GLU A 374 7.44 -2.83 -15.74
C GLU A 374 7.32 -2.75 -14.23
N TRP A 375 6.34 -1.97 -13.77
CA TRP A 375 5.92 -1.93 -12.40
C TRP A 375 4.72 -2.86 -12.22
N GLU A 376 4.87 -3.86 -11.37
CA GLU A 376 3.83 -4.79 -11.01
C GLU A 376 3.22 -4.41 -9.66
N TYR A 377 1.90 -4.53 -9.57
CA TYR A 377 1.14 -4.18 -8.39
C TYR A 377 0.15 -5.28 -8.05
N TYR A 378 0.09 -5.66 -6.77
CA TYR A 378 -0.96 -6.50 -6.24
C TYR A 378 -1.41 -6.01 -4.86
N SER A 379 -2.71 -5.74 -4.68
CA SER A 379 -3.26 -5.18 -3.44
C SER A 379 -3.02 -6.07 -2.21
N LYS A 380 -3.12 -7.40 -2.36
CA LYS A 380 -2.95 -8.40 -1.29
C LYS A 380 -1.48 -8.71 -1.03
N PHE A 381 -0.84 -7.87 -0.22
CA PHE A 381 0.58 -7.98 0.14
C PHE A 381 0.91 -9.25 0.95
N GLU A 382 -0.10 -9.95 1.47
CA GLU A 382 0.05 -11.22 2.17
C GLU A 382 0.22 -12.43 1.25
N ARG A 383 0.03 -12.23 -0.06
CA ARG A 383 0.20 -13.24 -1.10
C ARG A 383 1.40 -12.90 -1.97
N LYS A 384 1.98 -13.92 -2.60
CA LYS A 384 3.13 -13.73 -3.49
C LYS A 384 2.68 -12.99 -4.76
N LEU A 385 3.39 -11.89 -5.08
CA LEU A 385 3.08 -11.03 -6.24
C LEU A 385 3.01 -11.82 -7.54
N SER A 386 4.06 -12.60 -7.86
CA SER A 386 4.13 -13.39 -9.10
C SER A 386 2.95 -14.34 -9.30
N ASP A 387 2.43 -14.93 -8.22
CA ASP A 387 1.33 -15.88 -8.33
C ASP A 387 0.05 -15.13 -8.75
N GLY A 388 -0.15 -13.93 -8.20
CA GLY A 388 -1.24 -13.04 -8.59
C GLY A 388 -1.12 -12.52 -10.02
N ILE A 389 0.09 -12.16 -10.47
CA ILE A 389 0.34 -11.54 -11.78
C ILE A 389 0.39 -12.59 -12.91
N ASP A 390 1.14 -13.67 -12.71
CA ASP A 390 1.51 -14.62 -13.77
C ASP A 390 0.71 -15.91 -13.78
N SER A 391 0.26 -16.39 -12.61
CA SER A 391 -0.35 -17.72 -12.50
C SER A 391 -1.86 -17.68 -12.44
N GLU A 392 -2.44 -16.67 -11.79
CA GLU A 392 -3.89 -16.55 -11.62
C GLU A 392 -4.57 -16.03 -12.89
N LYS A 393 -5.24 -16.95 -13.58
CA LYS A 393 -6.04 -16.64 -14.78
C LYS A 393 -7.45 -16.18 -14.40
N HIS A 394 -7.94 -15.17 -15.09
CA HIS A 394 -9.29 -14.65 -14.93
C HIS A 394 -9.97 -14.47 -16.28
N GLN A 395 -11.30 -14.59 -16.32
CA GLN A 395 -12.05 -14.37 -17.53
C GLN A 395 -11.90 -12.91 -18.01
N VAL A 396 -11.53 -12.72 -19.27
CA VAL A 396 -11.06 -11.43 -19.80
C VAL A 396 -12.19 -10.53 -20.34
N GLY A 397 -13.32 -11.13 -20.70
CA GLY A 397 -14.44 -10.40 -21.30
C GLY A 397 -14.06 -9.64 -22.57
N SER A 398 -14.59 -8.43 -22.75
CA SER A 398 -14.44 -7.70 -24.03
C SER A 398 -13.03 -7.22 -24.38
N LEU A 399 -11.97 -7.61 -23.66
CA LEU A 399 -10.59 -7.22 -23.97
C LEU A 399 -10.09 -7.76 -25.31
N LEU A 400 -10.55 -8.93 -25.77
CA LEU A 400 -10.05 -9.49 -27.04
C LEU A 400 -10.56 -8.77 -28.29
N LYS A 401 -11.63 -7.97 -28.16
CA LYS A 401 -12.30 -7.36 -29.32
C LYS A 401 -11.37 -6.52 -30.20
N PRO A 402 -10.55 -5.58 -29.68
CA PRO A 402 -9.66 -4.78 -30.53
C PRO A 402 -8.71 -5.64 -31.37
N ILE A 403 -8.21 -6.75 -30.81
CA ILE A 403 -7.33 -7.70 -31.50
C ILE A 403 -8.09 -8.38 -32.65
N VAL A 404 -9.34 -8.78 -32.43
CA VAL A 404 -10.19 -9.37 -33.48
C VAL A 404 -10.58 -8.34 -34.54
N TYR A 405 -10.97 -7.11 -34.16
CA TYR A 405 -11.29 -6.05 -35.11
C TYR A 405 -10.08 -5.69 -35.98
N LYS A 406 -8.87 -5.67 -35.42
CA LYS A 406 -7.64 -5.47 -36.20
C LYS A 406 -7.51 -6.50 -37.32
N PHE A 407 -7.73 -7.77 -36.99
CA PHE A 407 -7.73 -8.84 -37.99
C PHE A 407 -8.81 -8.62 -39.06
N LEU A 408 -10.03 -8.27 -38.65
CA LEU A 408 -11.15 -8.01 -39.57
C LEU A 408 -10.80 -6.88 -40.56
N ILE A 409 -10.30 -5.73 -40.07
CA ILE A 409 -9.93 -4.59 -40.92
C ILE A 409 -8.84 -4.98 -41.93
N ASN A 410 -7.84 -5.76 -41.49
CA ASN A 410 -6.80 -6.27 -42.38
C ASN A 410 -7.29 -7.33 -43.38
N ASN A 411 -8.54 -7.78 -43.26
CA ASN A 411 -9.20 -8.74 -44.14
C ASN A 411 -10.43 -8.14 -44.84
N ASN A 412 -10.31 -6.88 -45.30
CA ASN A 412 -11.29 -6.15 -46.11
C ASN A 412 -12.60 -5.77 -45.41
N VAL A 413 -12.61 -5.70 -44.08
CA VAL A 413 -13.71 -5.06 -43.34
C VAL A 413 -13.42 -3.56 -43.26
N ASN A 414 -14.36 -2.72 -43.72
CA ASN A 414 -14.26 -1.27 -43.61
C ASN A 414 -14.95 -0.75 -42.34
N TRP A 415 -14.53 0.41 -41.84
CA TRP A 415 -15.09 1.01 -40.62
C TRP A 415 -16.49 1.60 -40.79
N ASP A 416 -16.76 2.13 -41.97
CA ASP A 416 -17.99 2.84 -42.35
C ASP A 416 -19.11 1.90 -42.82
N GLN A 417 -18.77 0.66 -43.21
CA GLN A 417 -19.78 -0.32 -43.58
C GLN A 417 -20.73 -0.61 -42.42
N THR A 418 -21.99 -0.86 -42.75
CA THR A 418 -23.02 -1.17 -41.75
C THR A 418 -23.06 -2.66 -41.45
N VAL A 419 -23.35 -2.99 -40.20
CA VAL A 419 -23.50 -4.35 -39.71
C VAL A 419 -24.75 -4.45 -38.84
N SER A 420 -25.52 -5.51 -39.06
CA SER A 420 -26.77 -5.74 -38.33
C SER A 420 -26.52 -6.11 -36.87
N THR A 421 -27.28 -5.48 -35.98
CA THR A 421 -27.34 -5.82 -34.55
C THR A 421 -28.51 -6.76 -34.24
N ALA A 422 -29.20 -7.31 -35.25
CA ALA A 422 -30.27 -8.27 -35.04
C ALA A 422 -29.75 -9.54 -34.32
N PRO A 423 -30.59 -10.26 -33.57
CA PRO A 423 -30.24 -11.58 -33.02
C PRO A 423 -29.67 -12.50 -34.09
N LEU A 424 -28.64 -13.27 -33.73
CA LEU A 424 -28.04 -14.31 -34.57
C LEU A 424 -27.90 -15.58 -33.73
N THR A 425 -28.00 -16.74 -34.38
CA THR A 425 -27.88 -18.05 -33.74
C THR A 425 -26.92 -18.90 -34.55
N LEU A 426 -25.82 -19.31 -33.93
CA LEU A 426 -24.88 -20.26 -34.51
C LEU A 426 -25.25 -21.68 -34.10
N LYS A 427 -25.17 -22.61 -35.06
CA LYS A 427 -25.46 -24.04 -34.86
C LYS A 427 -24.17 -24.77 -34.49
N LEU A 428 -23.85 -24.81 -33.20
CA LEU A 428 -22.66 -25.49 -32.70
C LEU A 428 -22.96 -26.98 -32.45
N LYS A 429 -21.91 -27.81 -32.38
CA LYS A 429 -22.04 -29.22 -31.95
C LYS A 429 -22.59 -29.36 -30.54
N SER A 430 -22.31 -28.39 -29.67
CA SER A 430 -22.82 -28.31 -28.30
C SER A 430 -24.27 -27.80 -28.21
N GLY A 431 -24.88 -27.43 -29.34
CA GLY A 431 -26.22 -26.84 -29.41
C GLY A 431 -26.21 -25.42 -29.95
N ASP A 432 -27.42 -24.86 -30.06
CA ASP A 432 -27.63 -23.50 -30.53
C ASP A 432 -27.03 -22.47 -29.56
N TRP A 433 -26.27 -21.51 -30.09
CA TRP A 433 -25.71 -20.42 -29.31
C TRP A 433 -26.07 -19.06 -29.90
N SER A 434 -26.55 -18.15 -29.05
CA SER A 434 -26.95 -16.80 -29.43
C SER A 434 -26.31 -15.76 -28.50
N PRO A 435 -25.41 -14.89 -29.00
CA PRO A 435 -24.86 -13.81 -28.19
C PRO A 435 -25.88 -12.71 -27.92
N SER A 436 -25.85 -12.16 -26.71
CA SER A 436 -26.69 -11.02 -26.29
C SER A 436 -25.84 -9.77 -26.07
N GLU A 437 -26.50 -8.61 -26.04
CA GLU A 437 -25.83 -7.33 -25.79
C GLU A 437 -26.09 -6.87 -24.36
N ALA A 438 -25.13 -6.14 -23.79
CA ALA A 438 -25.29 -5.55 -22.47
C ALA A 438 -26.37 -4.44 -22.47
N SER A 439 -26.46 -3.64 -23.55
CA SER A 439 -27.49 -2.62 -23.71
C SER A 439 -28.76 -3.20 -24.34
N ARG A 440 -29.92 -2.81 -23.82
CA ARG A 440 -31.24 -3.16 -24.39
C ARG A 440 -31.69 -2.21 -25.50
N ARG A 441 -31.05 -1.06 -25.65
CA ARG A 441 -31.38 -0.04 -26.66
C ARG A 441 -30.17 0.15 -27.56
N ILE A 442 -30.20 -0.51 -28.70
CA ILE A 442 -29.15 -0.44 -29.73
C ILE A 442 -29.86 -0.27 -31.08
N PRO A 443 -29.35 0.59 -31.98
CA PRO A 443 -29.86 0.70 -33.35
C PRO A 443 -29.86 -0.66 -34.07
N LYS A 444 -30.80 -0.87 -35.01
CA LYS A 444 -30.89 -2.14 -35.77
C LYS A 444 -29.63 -2.44 -36.59
N GLU A 445 -28.94 -1.39 -37.02
CA GLU A 445 -27.68 -1.43 -37.75
C GLU A 445 -26.77 -0.35 -37.18
N VAL A 446 -25.47 -0.63 -37.19
CA VAL A 446 -24.42 0.28 -36.74
C VAL A 446 -23.26 0.20 -37.72
N THR A 447 -22.39 1.20 -37.75
CA THR A 447 -21.12 1.06 -38.46
C THR A 447 -20.18 0.11 -37.69
N VAL A 448 -19.21 -0.49 -38.37
CA VAL A 448 -18.18 -1.32 -37.72
C VAL A 448 -17.42 -0.51 -36.65
N GLU A 449 -17.17 0.78 -36.91
CA GLU A 449 -16.56 1.71 -35.95
C GLU A 449 -17.41 1.82 -34.67
N GLN A 450 -18.72 2.06 -34.83
CA GLN A 450 -19.66 2.12 -33.71
C GLN A 450 -19.74 0.80 -32.95
N ALA A 451 -19.68 -0.33 -33.66
CA ALA A 451 -19.69 -1.65 -33.04
C ALA A 451 -18.49 -1.87 -32.11
N LEU A 452 -17.29 -1.42 -32.50
CA LEU A 452 -16.11 -1.44 -31.65
C LEU A 452 -16.22 -0.43 -30.48
N LEU A 453 -16.55 0.84 -30.79
CA LEU A 453 -16.67 1.91 -29.80
C LEU A 453 -17.66 1.58 -28.68
N TRP A 454 -18.78 0.94 -29.02
CA TRP A 454 -19.81 0.52 -28.06
C TRP A 454 -19.60 -0.91 -27.55
N SER A 455 -18.52 -1.56 -27.96
CA SER A 455 -18.12 -2.90 -27.55
C SER A 455 -19.25 -3.92 -27.73
N LEU A 456 -19.91 -3.93 -28.90
CA LEU A 456 -21.04 -4.81 -29.22
C LEU A 456 -20.60 -6.25 -29.50
N ASN A 457 -21.43 -7.22 -29.16
CA ASN A 457 -21.16 -8.66 -29.27
C ASN A 457 -21.62 -9.23 -30.63
N ARG A 458 -22.87 -9.01 -31.02
CA ARG A 458 -23.49 -9.59 -32.22
C ARG A 458 -22.83 -9.13 -33.52
N PRO A 459 -22.53 -7.83 -33.73
CA PRO A 459 -21.80 -7.39 -34.91
C PRO A 459 -20.43 -8.07 -35.06
N LEU A 460 -19.68 -8.21 -33.96
CA LEU A 460 -18.37 -8.84 -33.98
C LEU A 460 -18.47 -10.31 -34.43
N ILE A 461 -19.42 -11.07 -33.87
CA ILE A 461 -19.62 -12.47 -34.25
C ILE A 461 -20.08 -12.61 -35.70
N ARG A 462 -20.98 -11.74 -36.16
CA ARG A 462 -21.46 -11.72 -37.55
C ARG A 462 -20.31 -11.48 -38.53
N LEU A 463 -19.49 -10.45 -38.31
CA LEU A 463 -18.30 -10.17 -39.13
C LEU A 463 -17.29 -11.32 -39.07
N SER A 464 -17.16 -11.97 -37.92
CA SER A 464 -16.25 -13.12 -37.76
C SER A 464 -16.71 -14.33 -38.56
N GLU A 465 -18.01 -14.59 -38.63
CA GLU A 465 -18.62 -15.63 -39.47
C GLU A 465 -18.43 -15.31 -40.95
N GLU A 466 -18.67 -14.05 -41.36
CA GLU A 466 -18.53 -13.58 -42.75
C GLU A 466 -17.09 -13.68 -43.27
N VAL A 467 -16.10 -13.26 -42.47
CA VAL A 467 -14.67 -13.37 -42.84
C VAL A 467 -14.16 -14.81 -42.72
N GLY A 468 -14.70 -15.57 -41.77
CA GLY A 468 -14.43 -16.98 -41.53
C GLY A 468 -13.63 -17.24 -40.24
N PHE A 469 -14.21 -18.02 -39.33
CA PHE A 469 -13.61 -18.37 -38.03
C PHE A 469 -12.23 -19.02 -38.15
N LYS A 470 -11.99 -19.85 -39.18
CA LYS A 470 -10.68 -20.52 -39.34
C LYS A 470 -9.53 -19.52 -39.55
N LYS A 471 -9.74 -18.45 -40.31
CA LYS A 471 -8.68 -17.44 -40.50
C LYS A 471 -8.40 -16.65 -39.23
N ILE A 472 -9.45 -16.38 -38.45
CA ILE A 472 -9.34 -15.71 -37.15
C ILE A 472 -8.62 -16.62 -36.15
N GLU A 473 -8.92 -17.92 -36.16
CA GLU A 473 -8.22 -18.93 -35.36
C GLU A 473 -6.72 -18.92 -35.65
N ASP A 474 -6.32 -19.03 -36.92
CA ASP A 474 -4.90 -19.05 -37.33
C ASP A 474 -4.16 -17.76 -36.92
N TYR A 475 -4.89 -16.63 -36.81
CA TYR A 475 -4.36 -15.38 -36.29
C TYR A 475 -4.24 -15.37 -34.76
N LEU A 476 -5.30 -15.76 -34.04
CA LEU A 476 -5.39 -15.67 -32.57
C LEU A 476 -4.51 -16.67 -31.83
N VAL A 477 -4.16 -17.82 -32.42
CA VAL A 477 -3.22 -18.77 -31.81
C VAL A 477 -1.82 -18.17 -31.57
N ASN A 478 -1.46 -17.08 -32.26
CA ASN A 478 -0.20 -16.34 -32.01
C ASN A 478 -0.27 -15.41 -30.78
N TYR A 479 -1.48 -15.15 -30.28
CA TYR A 479 -1.75 -14.31 -29.13
C TYR A 479 -2.13 -15.13 -27.89
N ILE A 480 -2.84 -16.24 -28.07
CA ILE A 480 -3.45 -17.02 -26.99
C ILE A 480 -3.06 -18.49 -27.17
N GLU A 481 -2.24 -19.00 -26.26
CA GLU A 481 -1.76 -20.40 -26.28
C GLU A 481 -2.89 -21.41 -26.03
N ASP A 482 -3.72 -21.16 -25.01
CA ASP A 482 -4.81 -22.06 -24.59
C ASP A 482 -6.13 -21.82 -25.35
N LEU A 483 -6.08 -21.35 -26.61
CA LEU A 483 -7.27 -21.08 -27.40
C LEU A 483 -7.99 -22.39 -27.74
N LEU A 484 -9.27 -22.53 -27.38
CA LEU A 484 -10.06 -23.70 -27.75
C LEU A 484 -10.36 -23.70 -29.25
N ILE A 485 -10.04 -24.80 -29.92
CA ILE A 485 -10.22 -25.00 -31.36
C ILE A 485 -11.10 -26.24 -31.65
N PRO A 486 -11.87 -26.26 -32.75
CA PRO A 486 -11.96 -25.22 -33.77
C PRO A 486 -12.84 -24.04 -33.32
N LEU A 487 -12.46 -22.82 -33.68
CA LEU A 487 -13.05 -21.58 -33.15
C LEU A 487 -14.54 -21.40 -33.53
N ASP A 488 -14.97 -21.99 -34.64
CA ASP A 488 -16.38 -22.03 -35.06
C ASP A 488 -17.27 -22.82 -34.08
N GLN A 489 -16.68 -23.71 -33.27
CA GLN A 489 -17.35 -24.45 -32.19
C GLN A 489 -17.23 -23.77 -30.83
N TYR A 490 -16.34 -22.79 -30.68
CA TYR A 490 -16.13 -22.02 -29.46
C TYR A 490 -16.14 -20.48 -29.70
N PRO A 491 -17.14 -19.93 -30.42
CA PRO A 491 -17.15 -18.52 -30.82
C PRO A 491 -17.30 -17.53 -29.66
N SER A 492 -17.76 -17.99 -28.49
CA SER A 492 -17.82 -17.18 -27.27
C SER A 492 -16.45 -16.67 -26.82
N GLN A 493 -15.36 -17.32 -27.23
CA GLN A 493 -14.00 -16.87 -26.92
C GLN A 493 -13.69 -15.49 -27.52
N LEU A 494 -14.28 -15.16 -28.68
CA LEU A 494 -14.16 -13.82 -29.29
C LEU A 494 -14.82 -12.71 -28.44
N LEU A 495 -15.73 -13.10 -27.55
CA LEU A 495 -16.37 -12.22 -26.57
C LEU A 495 -15.67 -12.25 -25.19
N GLY A 496 -14.58 -13.01 -25.08
CA GLY A 496 -13.76 -13.14 -23.88
C GLY A 496 -14.17 -14.22 -22.91
N SER A 497 -14.74 -15.33 -23.37
CA SER A 497 -14.85 -16.56 -22.55
C SER A 497 -13.52 -17.34 -22.53
N VAL A 498 -12.41 -16.63 -22.33
CA VAL A 498 -11.06 -17.17 -22.17
C VAL A 498 -10.54 -16.65 -20.84
N GLU A 499 -9.80 -17.48 -20.11
CA GLU A 499 -9.15 -17.10 -18.86
C GLU A 499 -7.67 -16.85 -19.13
N LEU A 500 -7.20 -15.66 -18.78
CA LEU A 500 -5.80 -15.26 -18.94
C LEU A 500 -5.32 -14.56 -17.67
N SER A 501 -4.04 -14.72 -17.37
CA SER A 501 -3.33 -13.99 -16.34
C SER A 501 -3.13 -12.52 -16.74
N LEU A 502 -2.71 -11.72 -15.78
CA LEU A 502 -2.46 -10.30 -16.02
C LEU A 502 -1.27 -10.10 -16.97
N SER A 503 -0.20 -10.89 -16.83
CA SER A 503 0.97 -10.82 -17.70
C SER A 503 0.69 -11.34 -19.11
N GLU A 504 -0.14 -12.38 -19.28
CA GLU A 504 -0.62 -12.79 -20.60
C GLU A 504 -1.38 -11.65 -21.31
N ILE A 505 -2.30 -10.98 -20.62
CA ILE A 505 -3.02 -9.83 -21.17
C ILE A 505 -2.08 -8.69 -21.52
N PHE A 506 -1.18 -8.32 -20.61
CA PHE A 506 -0.22 -7.25 -20.85
C PHE A 506 0.63 -7.53 -22.10
N ASN A 507 1.16 -8.74 -22.23
CA ASN A 507 1.95 -9.16 -23.40
C ASN A 507 1.16 -9.19 -24.71
N ILE A 508 -0.10 -9.61 -24.68
CA ILE A 508 -1.01 -9.54 -25.84
C ILE A 508 -1.16 -8.10 -26.31
N TYR A 509 -1.35 -7.17 -25.37
CA TYR A 509 -1.52 -5.75 -25.71
C TYR A 509 -0.22 -5.08 -26.14
N GLU A 510 0.94 -5.44 -25.57
CA GLU A 510 2.23 -4.97 -26.08
C GLU A 510 2.43 -5.37 -27.55
N LYS A 511 2.14 -6.63 -27.90
CA LYS A 511 2.17 -7.10 -29.31
C LYS A 511 1.17 -6.34 -30.17
N PHE A 512 -0.03 -6.08 -29.66
CA PHE A 512 -1.08 -5.34 -30.37
C PHE A 512 -0.64 -3.90 -30.66
N TYR A 513 -0.15 -3.16 -29.65
CA TYR A 513 0.31 -1.78 -29.79
C TYR A 513 1.46 -1.68 -30.78
N LYS A 514 2.50 -2.49 -30.61
CA LYS A 514 3.66 -2.51 -31.50
C LYS A 514 3.23 -2.67 -32.96
N SER A 515 2.40 -3.67 -33.24
CA SER A 515 2.00 -3.95 -34.61
C SER A 515 1.01 -2.92 -35.18
N GLU A 516 0.15 -2.30 -34.37
CA GLU A 516 -0.68 -1.16 -34.83
C GLU A 516 0.18 0.06 -35.20
N CYS A 517 1.23 0.32 -34.42
CA CYS A 517 2.18 1.40 -34.68
C CYS A 517 3.02 1.15 -35.94
N GLU A 518 3.55 -0.06 -36.12
CA GLU A 518 4.32 -0.44 -37.33
C GLU A 518 3.49 -0.28 -38.61
N ILE A 519 2.19 -0.64 -38.57
CA ILE A 519 1.30 -0.46 -39.74
C ILE A 519 1.07 1.03 -40.01
N ARG A 520 0.87 1.85 -38.98
CA ARG A 520 0.66 3.29 -39.15
C ARG A 520 1.90 4.02 -39.64
N GLU A 521 3.10 3.58 -39.25
CA GLU A 521 4.35 4.11 -39.79
C GLU A 521 4.49 3.80 -41.29
N ALA A 522 4.06 2.61 -41.72
CA ALA A 522 4.05 2.24 -43.14
C ALA A 522 2.92 2.90 -43.94
N ASN A 523 1.83 3.29 -43.30
CA ASN A 523 0.67 3.94 -43.91
C ASN A 523 0.03 4.94 -42.92
N GLU A 524 0.33 6.22 -43.09
CA GLU A 524 -0.18 7.29 -42.20
C GLU A 524 -1.71 7.38 -42.15
N GLU A 525 -2.39 6.94 -43.22
CA GLU A 525 -3.86 6.91 -43.29
C GLU A 525 -4.48 5.71 -42.55
N TYR A 526 -3.65 4.76 -42.07
CA TYR A 526 -4.14 3.61 -41.34
C TYR A 526 -4.80 4.02 -40.02
N ASN A 527 -6.11 3.77 -39.95
CA ASN A 527 -6.91 3.98 -38.76
C ASN A 527 -7.29 2.64 -38.12
N GLY A 528 -6.36 2.00 -37.40
CA GLY A 528 -6.62 0.75 -36.69
C GLY A 528 -7.44 0.90 -35.40
N PRO A 529 -7.84 -0.22 -34.75
CA PRO A 529 -8.57 -0.20 -33.49
C PRO A 529 -7.89 0.61 -32.37
N LEU A 530 -6.56 0.75 -32.39
CA LEU A 530 -5.80 1.57 -31.43
C LEU A 530 -6.27 3.04 -31.46
N TRP A 531 -6.46 3.60 -32.65
CA TRP A 531 -6.84 5.01 -32.86
C TRP A 531 -8.35 5.22 -32.76
N VAL A 532 -9.15 4.26 -33.25
CA VAL A 532 -10.61 4.30 -33.10
C VAL A 532 -10.99 4.38 -31.62
N LEU A 533 -10.30 3.64 -30.75
CA LEU A 533 -10.57 3.62 -29.31
C LEU A 533 -9.87 4.74 -28.52
N SER A 534 -9.04 5.58 -29.17
CA SER A 534 -8.28 6.62 -28.46
C SER A 534 -9.12 7.84 -28.08
N ASN A 535 -10.33 7.97 -28.66
CA ASN A 535 -11.25 9.06 -28.33
C ASN A 535 -12.16 8.68 -27.14
N PRO A 536 -11.92 9.22 -25.93
CA PRO A 536 -12.71 8.89 -24.74
C PRO A 536 -14.19 9.25 -24.88
N ASN A 537 -14.52 10.28 -25.65
CA ASN A 537 -15.89 10.79 -25.78
C ASN A 537 -16.78 9.94 -26.69
N LYS A 538 -16.21 8.99 -27.42
CA LYS A 538 -16.95 8.13 -28.36
C LYS A 538 -17.15 6.70 -27.84
N ASN A 539 -16.28 6.24 -26.96
CA ASN A 539 -16.25 4.84 -26.53
C ASN A 539 -17.21 4.57 -25.35
N THR A 540 -17.09 3.39 -24.72
CA THR A 540 -17.92 2.95 -23.59
C THR A 540 -17.79 3.83 -22.33
N LEU A 541 -16.77 4.67 -22.24
CA LEU A 541 -16.46 5.52 -21.10
C LEU A 541 -16.99 6.95 -21.22
N ARG A 542 -17.58 7.33 -22.37
CA ARG A 542 -18.04 8.70 -22.68
C ARG A 542 -18.84 9.41 -21.58
N ASN A 543 -19.59 8.67 -20.76
CA ASN A 543 -20.42 9.21 -19.66
C ASN A 543 -19.74 9.10 -18.27
N LYS A 544 -18.44 8.83 -18.24
CA LYS A 544 -17.64 8.52 -17.04
C LYS A 544 -16.39 9.38 -16.91
N HIS A 545 -16.10 10.19 -17.92
CA HIS A 545 -15.02 11.17 -17.88
C HIS A 545 -15.46 12.39 -17.09
N ASP A 546 -14.52 12.96 -16.35
CA ASP A 546 -14.60 14.36 -15.96
C ASP A 546 -14.10 15.25 -17.11
N LYS A 547 -14.14 16.57 -16.91
CA LYS A 547 -13.72 17.55 -17.93
C LYS A 547 -12.26 17.38 -18.35
N ILE A 548 -11.40 16.83 -17.49
CA ILE A 548 -10.00 16.63 -17.78
C ILE A 548 -9.86 15.45 -18.72
N MET A 549 -10.39 14.28 -18.32
CA MET A 549 -10.32 13.06 -19.11
C MET A 549 -11.01 13.18 -20.48
N SER A 550 -12.04 14.03 -20.61
CA SER A 550 -12.72 14.27 -21.90
C SER A 550 -11.85 15.00 -22.92
N ASN A 551 -10.80 15.71 -22.49
CA ASN A 551 -9.92 16.49 -23.36
C ASN A 551 -8.66 15.72 -23.78
N LEU A 552 -8.45 14.53 -23.24
CA LEU A 552 -7.28 13.71 -23.52
C LEU A 552 -7.55 12.76 -24.69
N SER A 553 -6.49 12.41 -25.42
CA SER A 553 -6.50 11.24 -26.31
C SER A 553 -5.73 10.14 -25.60
N PHE A 554 -6.33 8.96 -25.46
CA PHE A 554 -5.66 7.78 -24.91
C PHE A 554 -6.43 6.53 -25.30
N PHE A 555 -5.71 5.46 -25.63
CA PHE A 555 -6.34 4.17 -25.86
C PHE A 555 -6.96 3.65 -24.56
N ALA A 556 -8.20 3.18 -24.65
CA ALA A 556 -8.89 2.57 -23.53
C ALA A 556 -9.75 1.39 -23.97
N LYS A 557 -9.56 0.23 -23.33
CA LYS A 557 -10.48 -0.90 -23.45
C LYS A 557 -10.88 -1.44 -22.08
N THR A 558 -12.19 -1.55 -21.89
CA THR A 558 -12.79 -2.21 -20.73
C THR A 558 -13.10 -3.68 -21.01
N GLY A 559 -12.92 -4.52 -20.00
CA GLY A 559 -13.34 -5.92 -19.97
C GLY A 559 -14.25 -6.16 -18.77
N THR A 560 -15.37 -6.85 -18.97
CA THR A 560 -16.30 -7.17 -17.89
C THR A 560 -16.97 -8.51 -18.16
N THR A 561 -17.02 -9.36 -17.15
CA THR A 561 -17.68 -10.67 -17.24
C THR A 561 -19.18 -10.57 -16.95
N ASN A 562 -19.97 -11.60 -17.29
CA ASN A 562 -21.45 -11.55 -17.24
C ASN A 562 -22.05 -11.28 -15.85
N LYS A 563 -21.26 -11.41 -14.77
CA LYS A 563 -21.65 -11.06 -13.39
C LYS A 563 -20.86 -9.87 -12.83
N GLY A 564 -19.98 -9.28 -13.64
CA GLY A 564 -19.08 -8.20 -13.26
C GLY A 564 -17.93 -8.64 -12.36
N LEU A 565 -17.76 -9.93 -12.08
CA LEU A 565 -16.80 -10.43 -11.09
C LEU A 565 -15.34 -10.08 -11.43
N ASP A 566 -15.05 -9.93 -12.72
CA ASP A 566 -13.75 -9.55 -13.25
C ASP A 566 -13.94 -8.26 -14.05
N ASN A 567 -13.28 -7.19 -13.61
CA ASN A 567 -13.30 -5.89 -14.28
C ASN A 567 -11.88 -5.56 -14.69
N TRP A 568 -11.72 -5.35 -15.99
CA TRP A 568 -10.45 -5.05 -16.59
C TRP A 568 -10.46 -3.67 -17.20
N PHE A 569 -9.29 -3.04 -17.16
CA PHE A 569 -9.02 -1.82 -17.86
C PHE A 569 -7.63 -1.87 -18.47
N VAL A 570 -7.56 -1.78 -19.79
CA VAL A 570 -6.29 -1.73 -20.53
C VAL A 570 -6.18 -0.36 -21.16
N PHE A 571 -5.02 0.26 -21.04
CA PHE A 571 -4.79 1.62 -21.49
C PHE A 571 -3.40 1.84 -22.08
N ASN A 572 -3.32 2.87 -22.91
CA ASN A 572 -2.08 3.51 -23.33
C ASN A 572 -2.36 5.01 -23.47
N ASP A 573 -1.71 5.82 -22.64
CA ASP A 573 -1.90 7.28 -22.59
C ASP A 573 -0.78 8.07 -23.28
N GLY A 574 0.08 7.38 -24.03
CA GLY A 574 1.30 7.93 -24.62
C GLY A 574 2.49 7.76 -23.69
N PHE A 575 2.36 8.02 -22.39
CA PHE A 575 3.47 7.91 -21.44
C PHE A 575 3.51 6.59 -20.68
N LEU A 576 2.35 6.12 -20.26
CA LEU A 576 2.12 4.90 -19.52
C LEU A 576 1.18 4.02 -20.33
N ARG A 577 1.53 2.74 -20.35
CA ARG A 577 0.64 1.68 -20.79
C ARG A 577 0.56 0.60 -19.76
N GLY A 578 -0.58 -0.05 -19.69
CA GLY A 578 -0.80 -1.03 -18.65
C GLY A 578 -2.15 -1.69 -18.68
N VAL A 579 -2.28 -2.64 -17.77
CA VAL A 579 -3.50 -3.37 -17.49
C VAL A 579 -3.80 -3.29 -16.01
N ILE A 580 -5.06 -3.07 -15.67
CA ILE A 580 -5.59 -3.09 -14.31
C ILE A 580 -6.72 -4.11 -14.26
N TRP A 581 -6.66 -5.01 -13.29
CA TRP A 581 -7.74 -5.93 -12.96
C TRP A 581 -8.28 -5.62 -11.57
N VAL A 582 -9.60 -5.69 -11.43
CA VAL A 582 -10.32 -5.59 -10.16
C VAL A 582 -11.37 -6.70 -10.10
N GLY A 583 -11.30 -7.53 -9.08
CA GLY A 583 -12.26 -8.62 -8.92
C GLY A 583 -12.19 -9.31 -7.57
N PHE A 584 -13.00 -10.37 -7.44
CA PHE A 584 -13.07 -11.18 -6.22
C PHE A 584 -12.08 -12.34 -6.28
N GLU A 585 -11.24 -12.45 -5.26
CA GLU A 585 -10.25 -13.52 -5.10
C GLU A 585 -10.77 -14.51 -4.06
N GLY A 586 -11.43 -15.58 -4.53
CA GLY A 586 -11.97 -16.62 -3.67
C GLY A 586 -13.07 -17.46 -4.33
N ALA A 587 -13.61 -18.43 -3.60
CA ALA A 587 -14.71 -19.26 -4.06
C ALA A 587 -15.95 -18.39 -4.36
N ARG A 588 -16.40 -18.43 -5.61
CA ARG A 588 -17.51 -17.63 -6.13
C ARG A 588 -18.84 -18.27 -5.69
N THR A 589 -19.75 -17.48 -5.10
CA THR A 589 -21.09 -17.95 -4.71
C THR A 589 -22.18 -17.33 -5.58
N ILE A 590 -23.31 -18.03 -5.74
CA ILE A 590 -24.45 -17.55 -6.57
C ILE A 590 -25.03 -16.23 -6.04
N GLU A 591 -24.82 -15.94 -4.74
CA GLU A 591 -25.29 -14.73 -4.04
C GLU A 591 -24.37 -13.51 -4.20
N ASP A 592 -23.25 -13.63 -4.92
CA ASP A 592 -22.29 -12.54 -5.06
C ASP A 592 -22.93 -11.35 -5.80
N LYS A 593 -22.97 -10.19 -5.12
CA LYS A 593 -23.55 -8.95 -5.65
C LYS A 593 -22.77 -8.46 -6.88
N LYS A 594 -23.50 -7.98 -7.88
CA LYS A 594 -22.93 -7.42 -9.11
C LYS A 594 -21.97 -6.28 -8.80
N THR A 595 -20.85 -6.24 -9.51
CA THR A 595 -20.02 -5.04 -9.59
C THR A 595 -20.72 -3.99 -10.44
N PHE A 596 -20.48 -2.72 -10.16
CA PHE A 596 -21.05 -1.61 -10.91
C PHE A 596 -20.35 -1.44 -12.26
N GLY A 597 -20.70 -2.28 -13.23
CA GLY A 597 -20.33 -2.07 -14.63
C GLY A 597 -18.83 -1.99 -14.90
N SER A 598 -18.50 -1.75 -16.16
CA SER A 598 -17.16 -1.87 -16.73
C SER A 598 -16.13 -0.81 -16.30
N THR A 599 -16.34 -0.13 -15.18
CA THR A 599 -15.63 1.13 -14.86
C THR A 599 -14.82 1.09 -13.58
N THR A 600 -14.92 0.05 -12.75
CA THR A 600 -14.21 0.00 -11.46
C THR A 600 -12.68 0.05 -11.63
N ALA A 601 -12.12 -0.71 -12.56
CA ALA A 601 -10.69 -0.65 -12.88
C ALA A 601 -10.31 0.71 -13.52
N TYR A 602 -11.21 1.29 -14.32
CA TYR A 602 -11.02 2.62 -14.90
C TYR A 602 -10.99 3.73 -13.83
N GLU A 603 -11.76 3.63 -12.75
CA GLU A 603 -11.72 4.62 -11.66
C GLU A 603 -10.34 4.73 -11.02
N ILE A 604 -9.61 3.61 -10.90
CA ILE A 604 -8.23 3.58 -10.38
C ILE A 604 -7.33 4.36 -11.33
N TYR A 605 -7.36 4.02 -12.61
CA TYR A 605 -6.60 4.71 -13.65
C TYR A 605 -6.92 6.21 -13.69
N ARG A 606 -8.20 6.58 -13.70
CA ARG A 606 -8.65 7.97 -13.72
C ARG A 606 -8.10 8.74 -12.52
N SER A 607 -8.26 8.20 -11.31
CA SER A 607 -7.76 8.84 -10.09
C SER A 607 -6.24 9.01 -10.14
N PHE A 608 -5.53 7.95 -10.55
CA PHE A 608 -4.08 7.92 -10.64
C PHE A 608 -3.53 8.93 -11.65
N VAL A 609 -3.98 8.89 -12.91
CA VAL A 609 -3.44 9.78 -13.96
C VAL A 609 -3.76 11.25 -13.66
N THR A 610 -4.93 11.53 -13.08
CA THR A 610 -5.29 12.90 -12.69
C THR A 610 -4.47 13.46 -11.54
N GLN A 611 -3.91 12.62 -10.66
CA GLN A 611 -3.33 13.07 -9.38
C GLN A 611 -1.83 12.78 -9.25
N ARG A 612 -1.23 12.09 -10.22
CA ARG A 612 0.20 11.70 -10.19
C ARG A 612 1.18 12.84 -10.42
N ALA A 613 0.69 14.07 -10.57
CA ALA A 613 1.50 15.27 -10.81
C ALA A 613 2.39 15.18 -12.06
N LYS A 614 1.82 14.66 -13.14
CA LYS A 614 2.44 14.58 -14.46
C LYS A 614 1.60 15.30 -15.49
N ARG A 615 2.25 15.92 -16.48
CA ARG A 615 1.56 16.48 -17.64
C ARG A 615 1.01 15.34 -18.49
N TYR A 616 -0.05 15.65 -19.22
CA TYR A 616 -0.60 14.74 -20.21
C TYR A 616 0.20 14.84 -21.50
N GLY A 617 0.40 13.70 -22.14
CA GLY A 617 1.15 13.58 -23.38
C GLY A 617 0.21 13.52 -24.56
N ASP A 618 0.78 13.73 -25.75
CA ASP A 618 0.10 13.36 -26.96
C ASP A 618 0.13 11.83 -27.11
N PHE A 619 -1.01 11.28 -27.53
CA PHE A 619 -1.12 9.85 -27.78
C PHE A 619 -0.54 9.53 -29.15
N ASP A 620 0.67 8.96 -29.18
CA ASP A 620 1.41 8.63 -30.40
C ASP A 620 2.08 7.25 -30.35
N CYS A 621 2.92 6.96 -31.35
CA CYS A 621 3.70 5.74 -31.49
C CYS A 621 5.20 5.93 -31.27
N GLU A 622 5.68 7.09 -30.81
CA GLU A 622 7.11 7.41 -30.77
C GLU A 622 7.91 6.36 -29.99
N PHE A 623 7.36 5.83 -28.89
CA PHE A 623 8.03 4.82 -28.06
C PHE A 623 8.22 3.45 -28.72
N PHE A 624 7.41 3.10 -29.72
CA PHE A 624 7.58 1.84 -30.47
C PHE A 624 8.56 1.99 -31.64
N ASN A 625 8.77 3.23 -32.11
CA ASN A 625 9.52 3.53 -33.32
C ASN A 625 10.98 3.98 -33.03
N ARG A 626 11.37 4.15 -31.76
CA ARG A 626 12.78 4.32 -31.40
C ARG A 626 13.55 3.05 -31.74
N LYS A 627 14.28 3.06 -32.84
CA LYS A 627 15.46 2.20 -32.97
C LYS A 627 16.37 2.51 -31.78
N ILE A 628 16.79 1.49 -31.06
CA ILE A 628 17.78 1.62 -29.98
C ILE A 628 19.09 2.11 -30.64
N GLU A 629 19.23 3.41 -30.82
CA GLU A 629 20.47 4.08 -31.14
C GLU A 629 20.85 4.92 -29.91
N GLY A 630 21.72 4.34 -29.08
CA GLY A 630 22.42 5.04 -28.00
C GLY A 630 21.54 5.41 -26.81
N ALA A 631 21.71 4.67 -25.71
CA ALA A 631 21.36 5.18 -24.38
C ALA A 631 22.06 6.53 -24.14
N PRO A 632 21.34 7.58 -23.72
CA PRO A 632 21.91 8.69 -22.97
C PRO A 632 22.16 8.27 -21.51
#